data_AF-A0A8T5NNB8-F1
#
_entry.id   AF-A0A8T5NNB8-F1
#
_cell.length_a   1.000
_cell.length_b   1.000
_cell.length_c   1.000
_cell.angle_alpha   90.00
_cell.angle_beta   90.00
_cell.angle_gamma   90.00
#
_symmetry.space_group_name_H-M   'P 1'
#
loop_
_entity.id
_entity.type
_entity.pdbx_description
1 polymer ?
#
loop_
_entity_poly.entity_id
_entity_poly.type
_entity_poly.pdbx_seq_one_letter_code
_entity_poly.pdbx_strand_id
1 'polypeptide(L)'
;MDVKNNVNRVSKRGKGFLGKLGPILFLLGVAIAIVVGLLIGADMLDATATNDTWGYIAAALTGLGFLVGLITALGVGTITKSETTNFLIGTIALVVVGIAGQNTLDIPFIGSYLSGVTLCMILFFAPAAIIIALKSLWDLGKD
;
A
#
# COMPACT_ATOMS: atom_id res chain seq x y z
N MET A 1 38.22 -19.88 10.86
CA MET A 1 36.74 -19.94 10.80
C MET A 1 36.20 -18.56 11.20
N ASP A 2 36.49 -17.52 10.44
CA ASP A 2 35.84 -17.07 9.19
C ASP A 2 34.61 -16.17 9.45
N VAL A 3 34.92 -14.93 9.88
CA VAL A 3 33.98 -13.82 10.10
C VAL A 3 33.17 -13.53 8.83
N LYS A 4 33.75 -13.73 7.64
CA LYS A 4 33.07 -13.58 6.34
C LYS A 4 31.91 -14.56 6.19
N ASN A 5 32.03 -15.78 6.70
CA ASN A 5 30.96 -16.77 6.67
C ASN A 5 29.81 -16.43 7.63
N ASN A 6 30.09 -15.83 8.78
CA ASN A 6 29.05 -15.36 9.70
C ASN A 6 28.29 -14.14 9.15
N VAL A 7 28.99 -13.17 8.56
CA VAL A 7 28.35 -12.00 7.91
C VAL A 7 27.47 -12.44 6.74
N ASN A 8 27.94 -13.39 5.92
CA ASN A 8 27.16 -13.94 4.81
C ASN A 8 25.92 -14.71 5.31
N ARG A 9 26.00 -15.45 6.41
CA ARG A 9 24.83 -16.17 6.98
C ARG A 9 23.78 -15.21 7.54
N VAL A 10 24.18 -14.14 8.22
CA VAL A 10 23.23 -13.14 8.78
C VAL A 10 22.52 -12.39 7.64
N SER A 11 23.26 -11.97 6.62
CA SER A 11 22.71 -11.32 5.41
C SER A 11 21.71 -12.21 4.66
N LYS A 12 22.03 -13.50 4.49
CA LYS A 12 21.13 -14.46 3.80
C LYS A 12 19.86 -14.76 4.60
N ARG A 13 19.94 -14.79 5.94
CA ARG A 13 18.78 -15.01 6.85
C ARG A 13 17.84 -13.81 6.87
N GLY A 14 18.36 -12.58 6.92
CA GLY A 14 17.57 -11.35 6.91
C GLY A 14 16.78 -11.18 5.60
N LYS A 15 17.41 -11.44 4.45
CA LYS A 15 16.75 -11.42 3.13
C LYS A 15 15.64 -12.48 3.02
N GLY A 16 15.84 -13.67 3.62
CA GLY A 16 14.84 -14.73 3.62
C GLY A 16 13.59 -14.42 4.46
N PHE A 17 13.73 -13.67 5.56
CA PHE A 17 12.59 -13.25 6.39
C PHE A 17 11.85 -12.05 5.77
N LEU A 18 12.58 -11.02 5.34
CA LEU A 18 12.01 -9.84 4.66
C LEU A 18 11.30 -10.22 3.35
N GLY A 19 11.85 -11.16 2.57
CA GLY A 19 11.22 -11.65 1.35
C GLY A 19 9.91 -12.41 1.55
N LYS A 20 9.66 -12.94 2.75
CA LYS A 20 8.36 -13.55 3.11
C LYS A 20 7.41 -12.54 3.75
N LEU A 21 7.95 -11.57 4.48
CA LEU A 21 7.16 -10.52 5.12
C LEU A 21 6.53 -9.55 4.12
N GLY A 22 7.25 -9.14 3.08
CA GLY A 22 6.72 -8.18 2.08
C GLY A 22 5.34 -8.57 1.52
N PRO A 23 5.18 -9.79 0.98
CA PRO A 23 3.90 -10.27 0.47
C PRO A 23 2.80 -10.33 1.52
N ILE A 24 3.14 -10.75 2.75
CA ILE A 24 2.18 -10.86 3.85
C ILE A 24 1.71 -9.48 4.30
N LEU A 25 2.61 -8.51 4.47
CA LEU A 25 2.26 -7.13 4.83
C LEU A 25 1.41 -6.47 3.75
N PHE A 26 1.75 -6.70 2.47
CA PHE A 26 0.96 -6.17 1.35
C PHE A 26 -0.46 -6.74 1.36
N LEU A 27 -0.60 -8.06 1.46
CA LEU A 27 -1.90 -8.72 1.48
C LEU A 27 -2.73 -8.32 2.72
N LEU A 28 -2.10 -8.23 3.88
CA LEU A 28 -2.75 -7.78 5.12
C LEU A 28 -3.24 -6.34 4.99
N GLY A 29 -2.44 -5.44 4.40
CA GLY A 29 -2.83 -4.06 4.16
C GLY A 29 -4.05 -3.94 3.26
N VAL A 30 -4.08 -4.71 2.17
CA VAL A 30 -5.24 -4.78 1.29
C VAL A 30 -6.47 -5.31 2.03
N ALA A 31 -6.33 -6.39 2.79
CA ALA A 31 -7.44 -6.97 3.55
C ALA A 31 -8.02 -5.97 4.57
N ILE A 32 -7.16 -5.27 5.31
CA ILE A 32 -7.59 -4.25 6.28
C ILE A 32 -8.27 -3.09 5.54
N ALA A 33 -7.71 -2.60 4.44
CA ALA A 33 -8.30 -1.51 3.66
C ALA A 33 -9.70 -1.86 3.16
N ILE A 34 -9.91 -3.08 2.67
CA ILE A 34 -11.22 -3.55 2.22
C ILE A 34 -12.20 -3.62 3.39
N VAL A 35 -11.83 -4.27 4.50
CA VAL A 35 -12.73 -4.44 5.65
C VAL A 35 -13.13 -3.09 6.23
N VAL A 36 -12.16 -2.20 6.47
CA VAL A 36 -12.42 -0.86 7.01
C VAL A 36 -13.27 -0.04 6.05
N GLY A 37 -12.97 -0.09 4.75
CA GLY A 37 -13.73 0.62 3.74
C GLY A 37 -15.20 0.16 3.64
N LEU A 38 -15.45 -1.15 3.82
CA LEU A 38 -16.81 -1.67 3.90
C LEU A 38 -17.55 -1.19 5.16
N LEU A 39 -16.87 -1.11 6.30
CA LEU A 39 -17.46 -0.59 7.53
C LEU A 39 -17.82 0.90 7.43
N ILE A 40 -17.02 1.68 6.70
CA ILE A 40 -17.33 3.08 6.37
C ILE A 40 -18.56 3.15 5.46
N GLY A 41 -18.61 2.33 4.41
CA GLY A 41 -19.76 2.29 3.50
C GLY A 41 -21.06 1.80 4.15
N ALA A 42 -20.95 1.00 5.22
CA ALA A 42 -22.06 0.54 6.04
C ALA A 42 -22.50 1.57 7.11
N ASP A 43 -21.89 2.77 7.14
CA ASP A 43 -22.14 3.81 8.15
C ASP A 43 -21.84 3.37 9.59
N MET A 44 -20.98 2.34 9.75
CA MET A 44 -20.54 1.85 11.06
C MET A 44 -19.26 2.56 11.54
N LEU A 45 -18.54 3.21 10.63
CA LEU A 45 -17.36 4.01 10.89
C LEU A 45 -17.47 5.33 10.15
N ASP A 46 -17.28 6.43 10.87
CA ASP A 46 -17.26 7.77 10.29
C ASP A 46 -15.84 8.10 9.79
N ALA A 47 -15.71 8.39 8.49
CA ALA A 47 -14.46 8.70 7.80
C ALA A 47 -14.16 10.21 7.74
N THR A 48 -14.72 11.01 8.65
CA THR A 48 -14.47 12.45 8.72
C THR A 48 -13.18 12.78 9.49
N ALA A 49 -12.47 13.81 9.03
CA ALA A 49 -11.20 14.27 9.60
C ALA A 49 -11.28 14.75 11.07
N THR A 50 -12.50 14.93 11.59
CA THR A 50 -12.77 15.34 12.98
C THR A 50 -12.85 14.17 13.96
N ASN A 51 -12.84 12.93 13.46
CA ASN A 51 -12.86 11.73 14.31
C ASN A 51 -11.45 11.20 14.57
N ASP A 52 -11.06 11.14 15.84
CA ASP A 52 -9.77 10.58 16.27
C ASP A 52 -9.58 9.14 15.76
N THR A 53 -10.65 8.33 15.78
CA THR A 53 -10.65 6.94 15.26
C THR A 53 -10.24 6.86 13.80
N TRP A 54 -10.80 7.74 12.95
CA TRP A 54 -10.45 7.81 11.54
C TRP A 54 -9.00 8.24 11.35
N GLY A 55 -8.53 9.23 12.12
CA GLY A 55 -7.14 9.67 12.11
C GLY A 55 -6.16 8.52 12.35
N TYR A 56 -6.43 7.67 13.34
CA TYR A 56 -5.60 6.49 13.61
C TYR A 56 -5.63 5.46 12.49
N ILE A 57 -6.81 5.18 11.91
CA ILE A 57 -6.98 4.25 10.79
C ILE A 57 -6.22 4.75 9.56
N ALA A 58 -6.41 6.02 9.19
CA ALA A 58 -5.76 6.63 8.05
C ALA A 58 -4.23 6.65 8.22
N ALA A 59 -3.74 6.98 9.42
CA ALA A 59 -2.32 6.94 9.74
C ALA A 59 -1.76 5.51 9.67
N ALA A 60 -2.50 4.51 10.15
CA ALA A 60 -2.08 3.11 10.11
C ALA A 60 -2.01 2.57 8.68
N LEU A 61 -3.03 2.81 7.85
CA LEU A 61 -3.05 2.40 6.44
C LEU A 61 -1.96 3.10 5.63
N THR A 62 -1.81 4.41 5.82
CA THR A 62 -0.78 5.20 5.14
C THR A 62 0.62 4.78 5.57
N GLY A 63 0.83 4.55 6.87
CA GLY A 63 2.10 4.08 7.41
C GLY A 63 2.45 2.67 6.92
N LEU A 64 1.48 1.76 6.86
CA LEU A 64 1.67 0.42 6.32
C LEU A 64 2.01 0.47 4.83
N GLY A 65 1.29 1.29 4.06
CA GLY A 65 1.55 1.53 2.64
C GLY A 65 2.95 2.08 2.39
N PHE A 66 3.36 3.07 3.18
CA PHE A 66 4.71 3.63 3.17
C PHE A 66 5.77 2.54 3.45
N LEU A 67 5.58 1.72 4.49
CA LEU A 67 6.49 0.64 4.83
C LEU A 67 6.61 -0.39 3.70
N VAL A 68 5.49 -0.79 3.10
CA VAL A 68 5.48 -1.73 1.98
C VAL A 68 6.18 -1.14 0.76
N GLY A 69 5.96 0.15 0.47
CA GLY A 69 6.67 0.87 -0.58
C GLY A 69 8.18 0.92 -0.35
N LEU A 70 8.62 1.15 0.89
CA LEU A 70 10.03 1.16 1.25
C LEU A 70 10.69 -0.22 1.10
N ILE A 71 10.01 -1.28 1.53
CA ILE A 71 10.45 -2.67 1.39
C ILE A 71 10.51 -3.10 -0.09
N THR A 72 9.66 -2.53 -0.93
CA THR A 72 9.57 -2.76 -2.39
C THR A 72 10.60 -1.96 -3.20
N ALA A 73 10.83 -0.68 -2.84
CA ALA A 73 12.15 -0.06 -2.98
C ALA A 73 13.17 -0.95 -2.24
N LEU A 74 14.47 -0.71 -2.09
CA LEU A 74 15.40 -1.75 -1.54
C LEU A 74 15.50 -3.14 -2.26
N GLY A 75 14.51 -3.59 -3.04
CA GLY A 75 14.51 -4.85 -3.79
C GLY A 75 14.18 -6.10 -2.98
N VAL A 76 13.51 -5.96 -1.83
CA VAL A 76 13.18 -7.08 -0.93
C VAL A 76 11.68 -7.11 -0.65
N GLY A 77 10.86 -7.18 -1.69
CA GLY A 77 9.42 -7.00 -1.56
C GLY A 77 8.57 -7.85 -2.49
N THR A 78 7.27 -7.58 -2.43
CA THR A 78 6.22 -8.29 -3.19
C THR A 78 6.24 -7.94 -4.67
N ILE A 79 6.58 -6.68 -5.01
CA ILE A 79 6.53 -6.19 -6.38
C ILE A 79 7.92 -6.31 -6.98
N THR A 80 8.05 -7.15 -8.00
CA THR A 80 9.29 -7.32 -8.76
C THR A 80 9.51 -6.15 -9.72
N LYS A 81 10.75 -5.97 -10.22
CA LYS A 81 11.05 -4.92 -11.22
C LYS A 81 10.13 -4.99 -12.45
N SER A 82 9.77 -6.19 -12.89
CA SER A 82 8.83 -6.41 -14.01
C SER A 82 7.39 -6.04 -13.68
N GLU A 83 7.02 -6.02 -12.41
CA GLU A 83 5.66 -5.72 -11.96
C GLU A 83 5.49 -4.27 -11.50
N THR A 84 6.59 -3.53 -11.28
CA THR A 84 6.57 -2.12 -10.88
C THR A 84 5.67 -1.27 -11.78
N THR A 85 5.80 -1.41 -13.10
CA THR A 85 4.98 -0.65 -14.05
C THR A 85 3.50 -0.98 -13.90
N ASN A 86 3.15 -2.27 -13.82
CA ASN A 86 1.77 -2.72 -13.65
C ASN A 86 1.18 -2.25 -12.31
N PHE A 87 1.97 -2.28 -11.24
CA PHE A 87 1.57 -1.79 -9.93
C PHE A 87 1.29 -0.28 -9.96
N LEU A 88 2.17 0.52 -10.58
CA LEU A 88 1.98 1.96 -10.69
C LEU A 88 0.74 2.30 -11.53
N ILE A 89 0.54 1.62 -12.67
CA ILE A 89 -0.66 1.80 -13.50
C ILE A 89 -1.92 1.43 -12.71
N GLY A 90 -1.92 0.29 -12.03
CA GLY A 90 -3.05 -0.13 -11.19
C GLY A 90 -3.34 0.85 -10.06
N THR A 91 -2.30 1.39 -9.42
CA THR A 91 -2.45 2.40 -8.36
C THR A 91 -2.99 3.71 -8.92
N ILE A 92 -2.52 4.17 -10.09
CA ILE A 92 -3.05 5.36 -10.75
C ILE A 92 -4.53 5.16 -11.08
N ALA A 93 -4.90 4.03 -11.69
CA ALA A 93 -6.28 3.71 -11.99
C ALA A 93 -7.16 3.72 -10.73
N LEU A 94 -6.68 3.10 -9.66
CA LEU A 94 -7.36 3.10 -8.36
C LEU A 94 -7.55 4.51 -7.80
N VAL A 95 -6.51 5.35 -7.81
CA VAL A 95 -6.58 6.74 -7.32
C VAL A 95 -7.57 7.55 -8.14
N VAL A 96 -7.52 7.44 -9.46
CA VAL A 96 -8.46 8.11 -10.37
C VAL A 96 -9.89 7.66 -10.10
N VAL A 97 -10.12 6.34 -10.00
CA VAL A 97 -11.44 5.78 -9.72
C VAL A 97 -11.94 6.20 -8.34
N GLY A 98 -11.08 6.30 -7.32
CA GLY A 98 -11.52 6.73 -5.99
C GLY A 98 -11.82 8.22 -5.90
N ILE A 99 -11.02 9.07 -6.55
CA ILE A 99 -11.31 10.51 -6.61
C ILE A 99 -12.58 10.78 -7.41
N ALA A 100 -12.73 10.15 -8.58
CA ALA A 100 -13.94 10.26 -9.38
C ALA A 100 -15.13 9.67 -8.61
N GLY A 101 -14.92 8.52 -7.98
CA GLY A 101 -15.94 7.74 -7.31
C GLY A 101 -16.59 8.46 -6.13
N GLN A 102 -15.80 9.19 -5.33
CA GLN A 102 -16.32 9.99 -4.22
C GLN A 102 -17.30 11.09 -4.66
N ASN A 103 -17.22 11.55 -5.91
CA ASN A 103 -18.06 12.65 -6.42
C ASN A 103 -19.17 12.19 -7.37
N THR A 104 -19.12 10.94 -7.86
CA THR A 104 -19.97 10.51 -8.99
C THR A 104 -20.68 9.17 -8.79
N LEU A 105 -20.31 8.37 -7.78
CA LEU A 105 -20.93 7.07 -7.53
C LEU A 105 -22.12 7.18 -6.57
N ASP A 106 -23.17 7.88 -6.99
CA ASP A 106 -24.46 7.85 -6.30
C ASP A 106 -25.30 6.65 -6.76
N ILE A 107 -24.71 5.45 -6.62
CA ILE A 107 -25.37 4.19 -6.97
C ILE A 107 -26.07 3.67 -5.72
N PRO A 108 -27.39 3.43 -5.77
CA PRO A 108 -28.13 2.90 -4.63
C PRO A 108 -27.50 1.62 -4.10
N PHE A 109 -27.46 1.48 -2.77
CA PHE A 109 -26.96 0.31 -2.02
C PHE A 109 -25.45 0.01 -2.11
N ILE A 110 -24.74 0.37 -3.17
CA ILE A 110 -23.34 -0.01 -3.37
C ILE A 110 -22.37 1.18 -3.40
N GLY A 111 -22.85 2.39 -3.73
CA GLY A 111 -22.01 3.58 -3.90
C GLY A 111 -21.16 3.89 -2.68
N SER A 112 -21.77 3.92 -1.48
CA SER A 112 -21.08 4.19 -0.21
C SER A 112 -19.99 3.16 0.11
N TYR A 113 -20.23 1.88 -0.19
CA TYR A 113 -19.25 0.80 0.01
C TYR A 113 -18.07 0.94 -0.95
N LEU A 114 -18.33 1.21 -2.23
CA LEU A 114 -17.27 1.44 -3.20
C LEU A 114 -16.43 2.67 -2.84
N SER A 115 -17.09 3.74 -2.40
CA SER A 115 -16.42 4.97 -1.95
C SER A 115 -15.49 4.69 -0.76
N GLY A 116 -15.99 4.05 0.29
CA GLY A 116 -15.21 3.71 1.49
C GLY A 116 -14.04 2.77 1.20
N VAL A 117 -14.26 1.70 0.43
CA VAL A 117 -13.17 0.78 0.03
C VAL A 117 -12.12 1.52 -0.78
N THR A 118 -12.52 2.33 -1.76
CA THR A 118 -11.55 3.01 -2.61
C THR A 118 -10.77 4.06 -1.83
N LEU A 119 -11.39 4.76 -0.88
CA LEU A 119 -10.72 5.70 0.03
C LEU A 119 -9.62 5.00 0.85
N CYS A 120 -9.95 3.89 1.53
CA CYS A 120 -8.98 3.14 2.32
C CYS A 120 -7.87 2.53 1.45
N MET A 121 -8.21 2.06 0.25
CA MET A 121 -7.23 1.54 -0.70
C MET A 121 -6.28 2.65 -1.18
N ILE A 122 -6.77 3.86 -1.46
CA ILE A 122 -5.92 5.01 -1.81
C ILE A 122 -4.93 5.31 -0.68
N LEU A 123 -5.39 5.35 0.58
CA LEU A 123 -4.52 5.61 1.73
C LEU A 123 -3.39 4.59 1.84
N PHE A 124 -3.62 3.34 1.47
CA PHE A 124 -2.58 2.31 1.47
C PHE A 124 -1.68 2.36 0.22
N PHE A 125 -2.25 2.43 -0.98
CA PHE A 125 -1.50 2.30 -2.23
C PHE A 125 -0.74 3.58 -2.63
N ALA A 126 -1.29 4.77 -2.36
CA ALA A 126 -0.67 6.04 -2.74
C ALA A 126 0.74 6.24 -2.16
N PRO A 127 0.98 6.10 -0.83
CA PRO A 127 2.33 6.27 -0.28
C PRO A 127 3.31 5.20 -0.81
N ALA A 128 2.85 3.98 -1.05
CA ALA A 128 3.68 2.93 -1.64
C ALA A 128 4.12 3.30 -3.06
N ALA A 129 3.18 3.76 -3.90
CA ALA A 129 3.43 4.16 -5.27
C ALA A 129 4.35 5.37 -5.38
N ILE A 130 4.24 6.35 -4.49
CA ILE A 130 5.16 7.51 -4.46
C ILE A 130 6.61 7.05 -4.30
N ILE A 131 6.88 6.17 -3.32
CA ILE A 131 8.24 5.67 -3.06
C ILE A 131 8.78 4.90 -4.28
N ILE A 132 7.95 4.03 -4.85
CA ILE A 132 8.32 3.20 -5.99
C ILE A 132 8.60 4.07 -7.22
N ALA A 133 7.74 5.05 -7.51
CA ALA A 133 7.91 5.98 -8.62
C ALA A 133 9.19 6.82 -8.48
N LEU A 134 9.47 7.34 -7.28
CA LEU A 134 10.71 8.09 -7.00
C LEU A 134 11.95 7.22 -7.24
N LYS A 135 11.92 5.96 -6.82
CA LYS A 135 13.02 5.03 -7.09
C LYS A 135 13.19 4.77 -8.58
N SER A 136 12.10 4.59 -9.33
CA SER A 136 12.17 4.43 -10.78
C SER A 136 12.78 5.64 -11.49
N LEU A 137 12.44 6.87 -11.07
CA LEU A 137 13.03 8.09 -11.61
C LEU A 137 14.53 8.21 -11.29
N TRP A 138 14.92 7.85 -10.07
CA TRP A 138 16.32 7.85 -9.65
C TRP A 138 17.17 6.84 -10.42
N ASP A 139 16.62 5.65 -10.68
CA ASP A 139 17.30 4.64 -11.48
C ASP A 139 17.45 5.10 -12.93
N LEU A 140 16.45 5.79 -13.51
CA LEU A 140 16.54 6.38 -14.86
C LEU A 140 17.61 7.48 -14.97
N GLY A 141 17.81 8.29 -13.93
CA GLY A 141 18.79 9.37 -13.95
C GLY A 141 20.24 8.93 -13.69
N LYS A 142 20.44 7.66 -13.35
CA LYS A 142 21.77 7.07 -13.13
C LYS A 142 22.35 6.40 -14.36
N ASP A 143 21.50 6.05 -15.32
CA ASP A 143 21.89 5.56 -16.63
C ASP A 143 22.25 6.75 -17.55
#